data_AF-A0A821ITP9-F1
#
_entry.id   AF-A0A821ITP9-F1
#
_cell.length_a   1.000
_cell.length_b   1.000
_cell.length_c   1.000
_cell.angle_alpha   90.00
_cell.angle_beta   90.00
_cell.angle_gamma   90.00
#
_symmetry.space_group_name_H-M   'P 1'
#
loop_
_entity.id
_entity.type
_entity.pdbx_description
1 polymer ?
#
loop_
_entity_poly.entity_id
_entity_poly.type
_entity_poly.pdbx_seq_one_letter_code
_entity_poly.pdbx_strand_id
1 'polypeptide(L)' 'MDEFGAIYTTGITVFRQTEVNGYAFMRNPLYNASALAMAAHREPKLKNNKTLANKF' A
#
# COMPACT_ATOMS: atom_id res chain seq x y z
N MET A 1 -5.69 24.50 -6.71
CA MET A 1 -5.10 23.18 -6.99
C MET A 1 -5.19 22.41 -5.70
N ASP A 2 -5.84 21.25 -5.69
CA ASP A 2 -5.79 20.39 -4.51
C ASP A 2 -4.35 19.89 -4.40
N GLU A 3 -3.64 20.34 -3.36
CA GLU A 3 -2.28 19.92 -3.10
C GLU A 3 -2.30 18.44 -2.70
N PHE A 4 -2.03 17.57 -3.67
CA PHE A 4 -1.78 16.16 -3.38
C PHE A 4 -0.42 16.05 -2.70
N GLY A 5 -0.42 15.95 -1.37
CA GLY A 5 0.78 15.68 -0.58
C GLY A 5 1.22 14.22 -0.74
N ALA A 6 2.52 14.03 -0.93
CA ALA A 6 3.16 12.72 -0.92
C ALA A 6 4.33 12.73 0.07
N ILE A 7 4.55 11.61 0.75
CA ILE A 7 5.71 11.40 1.62
C ILE A 7 6.61 10.38 0.94
N TYR A 8 7.84 10.80 0.62
CA TYR A 8 8.90 9.91 0.16
C TYR A 8 9.86 9.63 1.31
N THR A 9 10.00 8.35 1.66
CA THR A 9 10.87 7.91 2.76
C THR A 9 11.84 6.87 2.24
N THR A 10 13.14 7.12 2.46
CA THR A 10 14.22 6.19 2.16
C THR A 10 14.78 5.57 3.45
N GLY A 11 15.61 4.53 3.35
CA GLY A 11 16.22 3.90 4.53
C GLY A 11 15.30 2.99 5.34
N ILE A 12 14.13 2.61 4.82
CA ILE A 12 13.18 1.75 5.55
C ILE A 12 13.74 0.33 5.67
N THR A 13 13.59 -0.27 6.84
CA THR A 13 13.86 -1.70 7.06
C THR A 13 12.54 -2.47 7.11
N VAL A 14 12.40 -3.46 6.24
CA VAL A 14 11.28 -4.42 6.28
C VAL A 14 11.77 -5.72 6.89
N PHE A 15 11.23 -6.06 8.07
CA PHE A 15 11.75 -7.15 8.91
C PHE A 15 10.70 -8.22 9.26
N ARG A 16 9.47 -8.09 8.73
CA ARG A 16 8.39 -9.06 8.91
C ARG A 16 7.82 -9.50 7.57
N GLN A 17 7.39 -10.75 7.51
CA GLN A 17 6.76 -11.35 6.33
C GLN A 17 5.31 -10.87 6.12
N THR A 18 4.63 -11.44 5.14
CA THR A 18 3.24 -11.14 4.79
C THR A 18 2.25 -11.82 5.72
N GLU A 19 0.97 -11.47 5.57
CA GLU A 19 -0.15 -12.06 6.31
C GLU A 19 -0.24 -13.59 6.16
N VAL A 20 -0.02 -14.13 4.95
CA VAL A 20 -0.05 -15.57 4.68
C VAL A 20 0.95 -16.34 5.56
N ASN A 21 2.03 -15.67 5.97
CA ASN A 21 3.08 -16.23 6.82
C ASN A 21 3.01 -15.70 8.26
N GLY A 22 1.88 -15.10 8.67
CA GLY A 22 1.63 -14.62 10.03
C GLY A 22 2.55 -13.49 10.48
N TYR A 23 3.14 -12.71 9.56
CA TYR A 23 4.09 -11.64 9.88
C TYR A 23 5.32 -12.10 10.69
N ALA A 24 5.76 -13.34 10.46
CA ALA A 24 6.96 -13.91 11.06
C ALA A 24 8.19 -13.02 10.80
N PHE A 25 9.15 -13.02 11.73
CA PHE A 25 10.40 -12.29 11.56
C PHE A 25 11.21 -12.85 10.39
N MET A 26 11.77 -11.96 9.58
CA MET A 26 12.60 -12.33 8.44
C MET A 26 14.02 -12.63 8.91
N ARG A 27 14.58 -13.78 8.50
CA ARG A 27 15.99 -14.11 8.74
C ARG A 27 16.93 -13.07 8.11
N ASN A 28 16.57 -12.57 6.93
CA ASN A 28 17.29 -11.52 6.21
C ASN A 28 16.30 -10.37 5.94
N PRO A 29 16.24 -9.33 6.79
CA PRO A 29 15.43 -8.14 6.54
C PRO A 29 15.84 -7.45 5.23
N LEU A 30 14.88 -6.81 4.56
CA LEU A 30 15.19 -5.91 3.45
C LEU A 30 15.60 -4.56 4.04
N TYR A 31 16.87 -4.22 3.88
CA TYR A 31 17.42 -2.94 4.30
C TYR A 31 17.34 -1.90 3.18
N ASN A 32 17.29 -0.63 3.58
CA ASN A 32 17.35 0.52 2.68
C ASN A 32 16.26 0.55 1.60
N ALA A 33 15.06 0.06 1.94
CA ALA A 33 13.90 0.18 1.08
C ALA A 33 13.44 1.65 0.99
N SER A 34 12.86 2.02 -0.15
CA SER A 34 12.19 3.30 -0.35
C SER A 34 10.69 3.11 -0.43
N ALA A 35 9.92 3.99 0.21
CA ALA A 35 8.48 4.00 0.15
C ALA A 35 7.95 5.38 -0.26
N LEU A 36 6.88 5.38 -1.05
CA LEU A 36 6.09 6.55 -1.37
C LEU A 36 4.70 6.35 -0.79
N ALA A 37 4.31 7.21 0.15
CA ALA A 37 2.98 7.21 0.76
C ALA A 37 2.17 8.39 0.21
N MET A 38 0.99 8.09 -0.32
CA MET A 38 0.04 9.08 -0.83
C MET A 38 -1.37 8.68 -0.41
N ALA A 39 -2.18 9.66 -0.02
CA ALA A 39 -3.59 9.41 0.26
C ALA A 39 -4.33 9.09 -1.04
N ALA A 40 -5.05 7.97 -1.08
CA ALA A 40 -6.00 7.71 -2.14
C ALA A 40 -7.14 8.75 -2.10
N HIS A 41 -7.69 9.10 -3.26
CA HIS A 41 -8.85 9.98 -3.32
C HIS A 41 -10.02 9.35 -2.56
N ARG A 42 -10.61 10.11 -1.62
CA ARG A 42 -11.75 9.66 -0.83
C ARG A 42 -13.00 9.62 -1.71
N GLU A 43 -13.74 8.51 -1.64
CA GLU A 43 -15.02 8.33 -2.34
C GLU A 43 -14.92 8.61 -3.86
N PRO A 44 -14.03 7.91 -4.58
CA PRO A 44 -13.88 8.12 -6.01
C PRO A 44 -15.19 7.83 -6.72
N LYS A 45 -15.61 8.74 -7.60
CA LYS A 45 -16.77 8.53 -8.48
C LYS A 45 -16.56 7.22 -9.26
N LEU A 46 -17.39 6.23 -8.98
CA LEU A 46 -17.37 4.96 -9.68
C LEU A 46 -17.81 5.21 -11.13
N LYS A 47 -16.92 4.97 -12.10
CA LYS A 47 -17.22 5.18 -13.53
C LYS A 47 -18.28 4.22 -14.09
N ASN A 48 -18.61 3.13 -13.38
CA ASN A 48 -19.64 2.16 -13.76
C ASN A 48 -20.18 1.46 -12.50
N ASN A 49 -21.51 1.23 -12.44
CA ASN A 49 -22.20 0.48 -11.38
C ASN A 49 -21.90 -1.04 -11.38
N LYS A 50 -20.68 -1.42 -11.79
CA LYS A 50 -20.21 -2.80 -11.78
C LYS A 50 -19.51 -3.06 -10.46
N THR A 51 -20.30 -3.24 -9.40
CA THR A 51 -19.84 -3.90 -8.19
C THR A 51 -19.35 -5.32 -8.54
N LEU A 52 -18.30 -5.78 -7.85
CA LEU A 52 -17.73 -7.13 -8.01
C LEU A 52 -18.75 -8.26 -7.77
N ALA A 53 -19.92 -7.94 -7.20
CA ALA A 53 -21.03 -8.87 -6.95
C ALA A 53 -21.74 -9.39 -8.22
N ASN A 54 -21.62 -8.70 -9.37
CA ASN A 54 -22.30 -9.09 -10.62
C ASN A 54 -21.42 -9.94 -11.55
N LYS A 55 -20.54 -10.78 -11.00
CA LYS A 55 -19.59 -11.60 -11.79
C LYS A 55 -19.75 -13.11 -11.65
N PHE A 56 -20.88 -13.59 -11.12
CA PHE A 56 -21.28 -14.98 -11.12
C PHE A 56 -22.77 -15.11 -11.44
#